data_AF-A0A377PEK8-F1
#
_entry.id   AF-A0A377PEK8-F1
#
_cell.length_a   1.000
_cell.length_b   1.000
_cell.length_c   1.000
_cell.angle_alpha   90.00
_cell.angle_beta   90.00
_cell.angle_gamma   90.00
#
_symmetry.space_group_name_H-M   'P 1'
#
loop_
_entity.id
_entity.type
_entity.pdbx_description
1 polymer ?
#
loop_
_entity_poly.entity_id
_entity_poly.type
_entity_poly.pdbx_seq_one_letter_code
_entity_poly.pdbx_strand_id
1 'polypeptide(L)' 'MSYGLTLLIVAFGGAVGAITRFQITNWFNGWFGNSFPYATLTVNVVGCFIMGLLVAALNTGTLISPHWRPLIAVGFLGR' A
#
# COMPACT_ATOMS: atom_id res chain seq x y z
N MET A 1 13.52 -1.52 18.16
CA MET A 1 13.34 -0.42 17.18
C MET A 1 13.02 0.84 17.96
N SER A 2 13.62 2.00 17.63
CA SER A 2 13.11 3.28 18.15
C SER A 2 11.68 3.49 17.63
N TYR A 3 10.74 3.74 18.52
CA TYR A 3 9.34 3.98 18.18
C TYR A 3 9.19 5.14 17.18
N GLY A 4 10.01 6.19 17.32
CA GLY A 4 10.03 7.32 16.39
C GLY A 4 10.39 6.93 14.96
N LEU A 5 11.33 6.00 14.77
CA LEU A 5 11.69 5.50 13.44
C LEU A 5 10.52 4.74 12.80
N THR A 6 9.80 3.91 13.56
CA THR A 6 8.61 3.21 13.06
C THR A 6 7.54 4.20 12.59
N LEU A 7 7.29 5.27 13.35
CA LEU A 7 6.33 6.30 12.95
C LEU A 7 6.71 6.97 11.63
N LEU A 8 7.98 7.33 11.45
CA LEU A 8 8.46 7.92 10.20
C LEU A 8 8.29 6.96 9.01
N ILE A 9 8.57 5.67 9.22
CA ILE A 9 8.39 4.63 8.20
C ILE A 9 6.91 4.50 7.80
N VAL A 10 6.01 4.45 8.79
CA VAL A 10 4.56 4.39 8.53
C VAL A 10 4.08 5.65 7.82
N ALA A 11 4.52 6.82 8.27
CA ALA A 11 4.15 8.11 7.68
C ALA A 11 4.61 8.20 6.23
N PHE A 12 5.86 7.80 5.94
CA PHE A 12 6.39 7.75 4.58
C PHE A 12 5.59 6.78 3.70
N GLY A 13 5.38 5.54 4.15
CA GLY A 13 4.58 4.57 3.43
C GLY A 13 3.16 5.08 3.14
N GLY A 14 2.50 5.67 4.14
CA GLY A 14 1.16 6.22 4.03
C GLY A 14 1.07 7.42 3.08
N ALA A 15 2.07 8.31 3.07
CA ALA A 15 2.13 9.43 2.13
C ALA A 15 2.23 8.93 0.69
N VAL A 16 3.15 7.99 0.43
CA VAL A 16 3.31 7.38 -0.91
C VAL A 16 2.03 6.64 -1.31
N GLY A 17 1.44 5.84 -0.42
CA GLY A 17 0.22 5.08 -0.69
C GLY A 17 -1.00 5.96 -0.99
N ALA A 18 -1.12 7.11 -0.32
CA ALA A 18 -2.17 8.09 -0.60
C ALA A 18 -1.98 8.75 -1.98
N ILE A 19 -0.75 9.15 -2.31
CA ILE A 19 -0.43 9.77 -3.62
C ILE A 19 -0.72 8.78 -4.75
N THR A 20 -0.29 7.52 -4.63
CA THR A 20 -0.51 6.49 -5.65
C THR A 20 -2.01 6.26 -5.89
N ARG A 21 -2.82 6.13 -4.83
CA ARG A 21 -4.28 5.95 -4.96
C ARG A 21 -4.96 7.16 -5.59
N PHE A 22 -4.55 8.36 -5.21
CA PHE A 22 -5.07 9.60 -5.79
C PHE A 22 -4.82 9.65 -7.30
N GLN A 23 -3.59 9.34 -7.73
CA GLN A 23 -3.25 9.35 -9.16
C GLN A 23 -3.97 8.25 -9.95
N ILE A 24 -4.07 7.03 -9.39
CA ILE A 24 -4.83 5.95 -10.02
C ILE A 24 -6.29 6.36 -10.20
N THR A 25 -6.89 6.98 -9.18
CA THR A 25 -8.26 7.49 -9.27
C THR A 25 -8.40 8.51 -10.40
N ASN A 26 -7.48 9.46 -10.51
CA ASN A 26 -7.52 10.48 -11.55
C ASN A 26 -7.37 9.90 -12.96
N TRP A 27 -6.46 8.95 -13.17
CA TRP A 27 -6.31 8.27 -14.46
C TRP A 27 -7.53 7.44 -14.84
N PHE A 28 -8.07 6.67 -13.90
CA PHE A 28 -9.23 5.82 -14.16
C PHE A 28 -10.49 6.65 -14.45
N ASN A 29 -10.69 7.77 -13.75
CA ASN A 29 -11.79 8.68 -14.05
C ASN A 29 -11.66 9.26 -15.47
N GLY A 30 -10.44 9.53 -15.94
CA GLY A 30 -10.19 10.00 -17.30
C GLY A 30 -10.43 8.94 -18.39
N TRP A 31 -10.15 7.66 -18.11
CA TRP A 31 -10.28 6.58 -19.09
C TRP A 31 -11.66 5.92 -19.12
N PHE A 32 -12.27 5.72 -17.95
CA PHE A 32 -13.49 4.93 -17.79
C PHE A 32 -14.70 5.75 -17.31
N GLY A 33 -14.50 7.03 -16.99
CA GLY A 33 -15.53 7.88 -16.39
C GLY A 33 -15.87 7.47 -14.95
N ASN A 34 -16.98 8.02 -14.43
CA ASN A 34 -17.41 7.84 -13.03
C ASN A 34 -18.60 6.88 -12.86
N SER A 35 -18.97 6.13 -13.91
CA SER A 35 -20.13 5.24 -13.89
C SER A 35 -19.94 4.02 -12.98
N PHE A 36 -18.69 3.59 -12.80
CA PHE A 36 -18.33 2.45 -11.94
C PHE A 36 -16.98 2.70 -11.25
N PRO A 37 -16.79 2.28 -9.98
CA PRO A 37 -15.60 2.60 -9.20
C PRO A 37 -14.38 1.74 -9.55
N TYR A 38 -13.98 1.73 -10.83
CA TYR A 38 -12.86 0.93 -11.34
C TYR A 38 -11.54 1.23 -10.63
N ALA A 39 -11.29 2.50 -10.27
CA ALA A 39 -10.11 2.90 -9.51
C ALA A 39 -10.06 2.18 -8.16
N THR A 40 -11.16 2.25 -7.40
CA THR A 40 -11.27 1.68 -6.05
C THR A 40 -11.16 0.16 -6.12
N LEU A 41 -11.80 -0.50 -7.09
CA LEU A 41 -11.67 -1.94 -7.29
C LEU A 41 -10.21 -2.34 -7.55
N THR A 42 -9.55 -1.63 -8.48
CA THR A 42 -8.18 -1.94 -8.90
C THR A 42 -7.19 -1.80 -7.74
N VAL A 43 -7.23 -0.69 -6.99
CA VAL A 43 -6.31 -0.49 -5.87
C VAL A 43 -6.48 -1.53 -4.77
N ASN A 44 -7.72 -1.99 -4.53
CA ASN A 44 -7.99 -3.03 -3.54
C ASN A 44 -7.48 -4.41 -4.00
N VAL A 45 -7.77 -4.82 -5.24
CA VAL A 45 -7.32 -6.11 -5.77
C VAL A 45 -5.79 -6.17 -5.78
N VAL A 46 -5.14 -5.13 -6.27
CA VAL A 46 -3.67 -5.03 -6.28
C VAL A 46 -3.12 -4.98 -4.84
N GLY A 47 -3.76 -4.22 -3.95
CA GLY A 47 -3.35 -4.11 -2.55
C GLY A 47 -3.43 -5.45 -1.80
N CYS A 48 -4.51 -6.20 -1.97
CA CYS A 48 -4.67 -7.54 -1.40
C CYS A 48 -3.59 -8.51 -1.92
N PHE A 49 -3.27 -8.45 -3.21
CA PHE A 49 -2.22 -9.27 -3.79
C PHE A 49 -0.83 -8.94 -3.20
N ILE A 50 -0.47 -7.66 -3.13
CA ILE A 50 0.79 -7.20 -2.52
C ILE A 50 0.86 -7.61 -1.04
N MET A 51 -0.24 -7.48 -0.31
CA MET A 51 -0.32 -7.90 1.09
C MET A 51 -0.08 -9.41 1.25
N GLY A 52 -0.68 -10.23 0.38
CA GLY A 52 -0.45 -11.68 0.35
C GLY A 52 1.02 -12.03 0.11
N LEU A 53 1.66 -11.39 -0.88
CA LEU A 53 3.08 -11.57 -1.16
C LEU A 53 3.97 -11.14 0.01
N LEU A 54 3.65 -10.02 0.66
CA LEU A 54 4.38 -9.54 1.83
C LEU A 54 4.31 -10.54 2.98
N VAL A 55 3.11 -11.04 3.30
CA VAL A 55 2.92 -12.03 4.37
C VAL A 55 3.66 -13.32 4.05
N ALA A 56 3.58 -13.80 2.80
CA ALA A 56 4.32 -14.98 2.38
C ALA A 56 5.84 -14.78 2.56
N ALA A 57 6.39 -13.66 2.09
CA ALA A 57 7.83 -13.37 2.17
C ALA A 57 8.33 -13.15 3.61
N LEU A 58 7.50 -12.61 4.51
CA LEU A 58 7.80 -12.52 5.93
C LEU A 58 7.80 -13.90 6.59
N ASN A 59 6.82 -14.76 6.25
CA ASN A 59 6.70 -16.10 6.82
C ASN A 59 7.80 -17.05 6.36
N THR A 60 8.27 -16.92 5.11
CA THR A 60 9.39 -17.70 4.58
C THR A 60 10.76 -17.17 5.03
N GLY A 61 10.80 -16.06 5.78
CA GLY A 61 12.03 -15.43 6.25
C GLY A 61 12.85 -14.75 5.17
N THR A 62 12.32 -14.59 3.96
CA THR A 62 13.00 -13.88 2.84
C THR A 62 13.14 -12.40 3.15
N LEU A 63 12.17 -11.81 3.85
CA LEU A 63 12.22 -10.46 4.37
C LEU A 63 12.48 -10.48 5.87
N ILE A 64 13.75 -10.34 6.25
CA ILE A 64 14.20 -10.43 7.65
C ILE A 64 13.99 -9.11 8.40
N SER A 65 13.98 -7.99 7.67
CA SER A 65 13.94 -6.66 8.31
C SER A 65 12.56 -6.33 8.88
N PRO A 66 12.48 -5.86 10.14
CA PRO A 66 11.21 -5.47 10.76
C PRO A 66 10.60 -4.19 10.16
N HIS A 67 11.27 -3.50 9.22
CA HIS A 67 10.78 -2.28 8.59
C HIS A 67 9.68 -2.53 7.53
N TRP A 68 9.65 -3.72 6.93
CA TRP A 68 8.77 -4.01 5.78
C TRP A 68 7.29 -3.99 6.14
N ARG A 69 6.92 -4.56 7.29
CA ARG A 69 5.54 -4.59 7.76
C ARG A 69 4.97 -3.18 8.06
N PRO A 70 5.61 -2.31 8.86
CA PRO A 70 5.12 -0.95 9.08
C PRO A 70 5.14 -0.11 7.79
N LEU A 71 6.13 -0.29 6.91
CA LEU A 71 6.20 0.46 5.66
C LEU A 71 5.06 0.11 4.70
N ILE A 72 4.89 -1.19 4.41
CA ILE A 72 4.01 -1.66 3.33
C ILE A 72 2.61 -1.94 3.86
N ALA A 73 2.46 -2.76 4.91
CA ALA A 73 1.15 -3.17 5.38
C ALA A 73 0.40 -2.03 6.10
N VAL A 74 1.09 -1.31 6.99
CA VAL A 74 0.46 -0.24 7.78
C VAL A 74 0.49 1.09 7.03
N GLY A 75 1.65 1.45 6.46
CA GLY A 75 1.81 2.69 5.71
C GLY A 75 1.15 2.64 4.33
N PHE A 76 1.81 2.02 3.37
CA PHE A 76 1.44 2.09 1.95
C PHE A 76 0.05 1.50 1.64
N LEU A 77 -0.28 0.34 2.21
CA LEU A 77 -1.54 -0.35 1.96
C LEU A 77 -2.65 0.01 2.95
N GLY A 78 -2.35 0.60 4.10
CA GLY A 78 -3.33 0.85 5.18
C GLY A 78 -4.25 2.06 4.98
N ARG A 79 -4.22 2.72 3.82
CA ARG A 79 -5.03 3.89 3.46
C ARG A 79 -6.07 3.56 2.39
#